data_AF-A0A4Q4DCG2-F1
#
_entry.id   AF-A0A4Q4DCG2-F1
#
_cell.length_a   1.000
_cell.length_b   1.000
_cell.length_c   1.000
_cell.angle_alpha   90.00
_cell.angle_beta   90.00
_cell.angle_gamma   90.00
#
_symmetry.space_group_name_H-M   'P 1'
#
loop_
_entity.id
_entity.type
_entity.pdbx_description
1 polymer ?
#
loop_
_entity_poly.entity_id
_entity_poly.type
_entity_poly.pdbx_seq_one_letter_code
_entity_poly.pdbx_strand_id
1 'polypeptide(L)'
;MYQIQRDGTDNCLKAVAADKAELVPCTANPGKPQRWKLNATPGGETLIESRMYPGQVLTAFPSDWLSTVGLAVNKERGRHYWRVIDSQ
;
A
#
# COMPACT_ATOMS: atom_id res chain seq x y z
N MET A 1 0.15 -0.50 13.22
CA MET A 1 0.11 -1.52 12.15
C MET A 1 -1.30 -1.51 11.60
N TYR A 2 -1.47 -1.44 10.29
CA TYR A 2 -2.77 -1.12 9.69
C TYR A 2 -3.20 -2.16 8.65
N GLN A 3 -4.51 -2.31 8.47
CA GLN A 3 -5.12 -2.83 7.25
C GLN A 3 -5.60 -1.62 6.43
N ILE A 4 -5.59 -1.75 5.11
CA ILE A 4 -6.06 -0.70 4.20
C ILE A 4 -7.27 -1.26 3.46
N GLN A 5 -8.44 -0.74 3.79
CA GLN A 5 -9.72 -1.12 3.18
C GLN A 5 -10.08 -0.13 2.08
N ARG A 6 -10.60 -0.64 0.96
CA ARG A 6 -11.18 0.22 -0.06
C ARG A 6 -12.53 0.74 0.43
N ASP A 7 -12.67 2.05 0.44
CA ASP A 7 -13.90 2.72 0.84
C ASP A 7 -15.14 2.19 0.11
N GLY A 8 -16.24 2.05 0.85
CA GLY A 8 -17.50 1.48 0.38
C GLY A 8 -17.49 -0.03 0.08
N THR A 9 -16.43 -0.77 0.41
CA THR A 9 -16.34 -2.22 0.15
C THR A 9 -15.81 -3.01 1.35
N ASP A 10 -16.00 -4.33 1.36
CA ASP A 10 -15.36 -5.28 2.29
C ASP A 10 -13.91 -5.62 1.90
N ASN A 11 -13.38 -5.06 0.80
CA ASN A 11 -12.10 -5.48 0.28
C ASN A 11 -10.92 -4.73 0.90
N CYS A 12 -9.93 -5.47 1.36
CA CYS A 12 -8.65 -4.99 1.86
C CYS A 12 -7.53 -5.21 0.84
N LEU A 13 -6.56 -4.31 0.87
CA LEU A 13 -5.33 -4.44 0.11
C LEU A 13 -4.46 -5.57 0.69
N LYS A 14 -4.07 -6.51 -0.18
CA LYS A 14 -3.22 -7.66 0.12
C LYS A 14 -1.99 -7.68 -0.79
N ALA A 15 -0.82 -7.83 -0.20
CA ALA A 15 0.40 -8.18 -0.93
C ALA A 15 0.32 -9.65 -1.38
N VAL A 16 0.41 -9.89 -2.69
CA VAL A 16 0.35 -11.24 -3.30
C VAL A 16 1.68 -11.67 -3.91
N ALA A 17 2.54 -10.70 -4.25
CA ALA A 17 3.94 -10.90 -4.63
C ALA A 17 4.77 -9.69 -4.17
N ALA A 18 6.10 -9.74 -4.31
CA ALA A 18 6.99 -8.66 -3.86
C ALA A 18 6.75 -7.33 -4.60
N ASP A 19 6.20 -7.38 -5.80
CA ASP A 19 5.88 -6.27 -6.69
C ASP A 19 4.37 -6.05 -6.90
N LYS A 20 3.53 -6.92 -6.32
CA LYS A 20 2.09 -6.96 -6.62
C LYS A 20 1.23 -6.91 -5.37
N ALA A 21 0.23 -6.03 -5.41
CA ALA A 21 -0.86 -5.96 -4.46
C ALA A 21 -2.21 -6.07 -5.17
N GLU A 22 -3.19 -6.65 -4.49
CA GLU A 22 -4.54 -6.87 -4.99
C GLU A 22 -5.58 -6.55 -3.90
N LEU A 23 -6.83 -6.36 -4.32
CA LEU A 23 -7.96 -6.26 -3.40
C LEU A 23 -8.58 -7.63 -3.21
N VAL A 24 -8.73 -8.05 -1.95
CA VAL A 24 -9.38 -9.30 -1.55
C VAL A 24 -10.31 -9.03 -0.37
N PRO A 25 -11.24 -9.92 -0.01
CA PRO A 25 -12.04 -9.75 1.20
C PRO A 25 -11.16 -9.48 2.43
N CYS A 26 -11.53 -8.53 3.29
CA CYS A 26 -10.76 -8.19 4.48
C CYS A 26 -10.60 -9.37 5.45
N THR A 27 -11.53 -10.33 5.40
CA THR A 27 -11.49 -11.57 6.17
C THR A 27 -10.52 -12.62 5.60
N ALA A 28 -10.09 -12.49 4.34
CA ALA A 28 -9.26 -13.45 3.65
C ALA A 28 -7.76 -13.29 3.98
N ASN A 29 -7.32 -13.96 5.05
CA ASN A 29 -5.95 -13.96 5.56
C ASN A 29 -5.51 -12.59 6.15
N PRO A 30 -6.06 -12.18 7.32
CA PRO A 30 -5.76 -10.89 7.97
C PRO A 30 -4.35 -10.80 8.59
N GLY A 31 -3.46 -11.74 8.27
CA GLY A 31 -2.08 -11.79 8.72
C GLY A 31 -1.16 -10.88 7.92
N LYS A 32 0.15 -11.19 7.92
CA LYS A 32 1.19 -10.38 7.24
C LYS A 32 0.83 -9.88 5.82
N PRO A 33 0.16 -10.66 4.94
CA PRO A 33 -0.23 -10.20 3.60
C PRO A 33 -1.09 -8.93 3.56
N GLN A 34 -1.93 -8.68 4.59
CA GLN A 34 -2.81 -7.52 4.66
C GLN A 34 -2.35 -6.46 5.69
N ARG A 35 -1.15 -6.60 6.25
CA ARG A 35 -0.62 -5.67 7.25
C ARG A 35 0.37 -4.72 6.61
N TRP A 36 0.21 -3.44 6.94
CA TRP A 36 0.97 -2.33 6.38
C TRP A 36 1.55 -1.47 7.50
N LYS A 37 2.83 -1.13 7.37
CA LYS A 37 3.51 -0.18 8.25
C LYS A 37 3.51 1.19 7.59
N LEU A 38 2.92 2.17 8.27
CA LEU A 38 2.99 3.56 7.86
C LEU A 38 4.24 4.18 8.48
N ASN A 39 5.14 4.67 7.64
CA ASN A 39 6.35 5.39 8.04
C ASN A 39 6.21 6.83 7.55
N ALA A 40 5.73 7.71 8.42
CA ALA A 40 5.67 9.15 8.14
C ALA A 40 7.10 9.71 8.02
N THR A 41 7.30 10.59 7.05
CA THR A 41 8.57 11.29 6.83
C THR A 41 8.50 12.72 7.37
N PRO A 42 9.65 13.36 7.64
CA PRO A 42 9.67 14.76 8.09
C PRO A 42 8.98 15.75 7.12
N GLY A 43 8.81 15.37 5.85
CA GLY A 43 8.13 16.18 4.83
C GLY A 43 6.60 16.04 4.82
N GLY A 44 6.02 15.26 5.74
CA GLY A 44 4.57 15.04 5.84
C GLY A 44 4.02 13.97 4.88
N GLU A 45 4.88 13.36 4.07
CA GLU A 45 4.53 12.20 3.25
C GLU A 45 4.69 10.91 4.04
N THR A 46 4.03 9.84 3.61
CA THR A 46 4.07 8.53 4.27
C THR A 46 4.48 7.45 3.30
N LEU A 47 5.48 6.66 3.69
CA LEU A 47 5.79 5.39 3.03
C LEU A 47 4.90 4.30 3.65
N ILE A 48 4.23 3.53 2.80
CA ILE A 48 3.34 2.44 3.22
C ILE A 48 4.04 1.12 2.89
N GLU A 49 4.64 0.49 3.88
CA GLU A 49 5.49 -0.70 3.71
C GLU A 49 4.72 -2.00 3.97
N SER A 50 4.93 -3.00 3.11
CA SER A 50 4.39 -4.35 3.29
C SER A 50 5.02 -5.08 4.48
N ARG A 51 4.20 -5.77 5.27
CA ARG A 51 4.70 -6.69 6.31
C ARG A 51 4.97 -8.10 5.81
N MET A 52 4.46 -8.45 4.65
CA MET A 52 4.76 -9.71 3.96
C MET A 52 6.16 -9.64 3.32
N TYR A 53 6.49 -8.51 2.70
CA TYR A 53 7.74 -8.28 1.98
C TYR A 53 8.43 -7.02 2.50
N PRO A 54 9.25 -7.12 3.56
CA PRO A 54 9.99 -5.98 4.11
C PRO A 54 10.83 -5.26 3.05
N GLY A 55 10.84 -3.93 3.09
CA GLY A 55 11.50 -3.08 2.10
C GLY A 55 10.71 -2.82 0.81
N GLN A 56 9.57 -3.50 0.61
CA GLN A 56 8.62 -3.22 -0.48
C GLN A 56 7.56 -2.23 0.00
N VAL A 57 7.35 -1.16 -0.77
CA VAL A 57 6.43 -0.07 -0.44
C VAL A 57 5.36 0.10 -1.50
N LEU A 58 4.18 0.57 -1.07
CA LEU A 58 3.06 0.86 -1.95
C LEU A 58 3.44 1.93 -2.96
N THR A 59 3.17 1.68 -4.23
CA THR A 59 3.67 2.47 -5.35
C THR A 59 2.56 2.74 -6.35
N ALA A 60 2.43 4.00 -6.75
CA ALA A 60 1.60 4.37 -7.89
C ALA A 60 2.39 4.16 -9.19
N PHE A 61 1.87 3.32 -10.07
CA PHE A 61 2.38 3.13 -11.43
C PHE A 61 1.47 3.87 -12.40
N PRO A 62 1.85 5.08 -12.85
CA PRO A 62 1.13 5.75 -13.92
C PRO A 62 1.27 4.90 -15.20
N SER A 63 0.15 4.57 -15.83
CA SER A 63 0.12 4.16 -17.22
C SER A 63 -0.79 5.12 -17.98
N ASP A 64 -0.58 5.23 -19.29
CA ASP A 64 -1.33 6.15 -20.17
C ASP A 64 -2.85 5.90 -20.18
N TRP A 65 -3.31 4.77 -19.62
CA TRP A 65 -4.70 4.32 -19.69
C TRP A 65 -5.33 4.03 -18.32
N LEU A 66 -4.56 3.57 -17.33
CA LEU A 66 -5.02 3.34 -15.95
C LEU A 66 -3.87 3.48 -14.94
N SER A 67 -4.08 4.22 -13.85
CA SER A 67 -3.14 4.21 -12.71
C SER A 67 -3.34 2.92 -11.92
N THR A 68 -2.30 2.10 -11.77
CA THR A 68 -2.33 0.90 -10.93
C THR A 68 -1.52 1.10 -9.66
N VAL A 69 -1.92 0.42 -8.59
CA VAL A 69 -1.19 0.42 -7.32
C VAL A 69 -0.53 -0.95 -7.17
N GLY A 70 0.78 -0.96 -6.96
CA GLY A 70 1.54 -2.18 -6.70
C GLY A 70 2.62 -1.95 -5.65
N LEU A 71 3.64 -2.81 -5.66
CA LEU A 71 4.76 -2.73 -4.73
C LEU A 71 6.07 -2.51 -5.49
N ALA A 72 7.00 -1.79 -4.86
CA ALA A 72 8.35 -1.64 -5.38
C ALA A 72 9.33 -1.43 -4.23
N VAL A 73 10.61 -1.66 -4.50
CA VAL A 73 11.66 -1.33 -3.53
C VAL A 73 11.71 0.18 -3.41
N ASN A 74 11.83 0.69 -2.19
CA ASN A 74 12.06 2.11 -1.94
C ASN A 74 13.44 2.54 -2.46
N LYS A 75 13.54 2.80 -3.77
CA LYS A 75 14.78 3.22 -4.46
C LYS A 75 14.64 4.56 -5.16
N GLU A 76 13.42 5.04 -5.39
CA GLU A 76 13.17 6.25 -6.18
C GLU A 76 12.28 7.25 -5.42
N ARG A 77 12.68 8.53 -5.41
CA ARG A 77 11.84 9.60 -4.84
C ARG A 77 10.61 9.82 -5.72
N GLY A 78 9.44 9.96 -5.10
CA GLY A 78 8.21 10.48 -5.72
C GLY A 78 7.05 9.51 -5.92
N ARG A 79 7.27 8.23 -6.25
CA ARG A 79 6.18 7.29 -6.58
C ARG A 79 5.64 6.46 -5.41
N HIS A 80 6.37 6.45 -4.30
CA HIS A 80 6.08 5.63 -3.11
C HIS A 80 5.61 6.46 -1.90
N TYR A 81 5.56 7.79 -2.06
CA TYR A 81 5.27 8.74 -1.01
C TYR A 81 3.80 9.15 -1.11
N TRP A 82 3.04 8.83 -0.07
CA TRP A 82 1.60 9.05 -0.04
C TRP A 82 1.26 10.14 0.95
N ARG A 83 0.32 11.02 0.59
CA ARG A 83 -0.35 11.87 1.57
C ARG A 83 -1.50 11.08 2.17
N VAL A 84 -1.44 10.78 3.46
CA VAL A 84 -2.55 10.19 4.19
C VAL A 84 -3.42 11.34 4.71
N ILE A 85 -4.68 11.39 4.28
CA ILE A 85 -5.63 12.43 4.66
C ILE A 85 -6.67 11.77 5.56
N ASP A 86 -6.90 12.37 6.73
CA ASP A 86 -7.99 11.99 7.60
C ASP A 86 -9.25 12.75 7.15
N SER A 87 -10.26 12.02 6.68
CA SER A 87 -11.55 12.59 6.32
C SER A 87 -12.42 12.61 7.57
N GLN A 88 -12.43 13.73 8.28
CA GLN A 88 -13.39 14.00 9.34
C GLN A 88 -14.82 14.12 8.80
#